data_AF-A0A7Y4Z4B8-F1
#
_entry.id   AF-A0A7Y4Z4B8-F1
#
_cell.length_a   1.000
_cell.length_b   1.000
_cell.length_c   1.000
_cell.angle_alpha   90.00
_cell.angle_beta   90.00
_cell.angle_gamma   90.00
#
_symmetry.space_group_name_H-M   'P 1'
#
loop_
_entity.id
_entity.type
_entity.pdbx_description
1 polymer ?
#
loop_
_entity_poly.entity_id
_entity_poly.type
_entity_poly.pdbx_seq_one_letter_code
_entity_poly.pdbx_strand_id
1 'polypeptide(L)'
;MKKSIIFILLFPLILGTIFAQQKHIKSKVVSATVYTQGAQITRVAKMNLEKGENKVVFTNLPPNLDESSIQISCSDATIVSVSSQKNMLDSLSQNPDFIRLQTRKKDIEKKITLEKALLQTIDLEKDVLVSNKKLIGDQGVKLEDLKNSLVYFRARFEELERNRVDKIELIANIEGDLRKLNEQLQNLSAQKVMNTSEILVTFMTDKPIATNAKIKYFAIEAGWYPTYDIRVNSINAPLSITNKANVYQTTGEDWSKVKLSVSSGNPTSGSTAPTIFPWYVDIIQPYLNYSVRGNAAVAKKEKVFEEAEVSMAYKDDAMLDKPMPVSVSESQTNFTFNIDILYDIPSKQQPVTAILQTPTVKATYQYTTTPKLSEYAYLIANMTEWQGLNLLYGEANLYFENNFVGSTTLNTKAFGDTLKLSLGKDESVAVKRTKAKFFKEKNFIGSKVTETRSWEITITNGKKQDVEIEIEDQIPVSTNEKVKVKLLDQGGSSYNSSIGQLKWILSIKSLETKKLQFSYSVEYPKENQISLE
;
A
#
# COMPACT_ATOMS: atom_id res chain seq x y z
N MET A 1 -28.71 8.63 96.38
CA MET A 1 -28.97 8.47 94.93
C MET A 1 -28.28 9.61 94.17
N LYS A 2 -27.08 9.39 93.61
CA LYS A 2 -26.40 10.32 92.71
C LYS A 2 -26.34 9.66 91.34
N LYS A 3 -27.06 10.21 90.36
CA LYS A 3 -27.09 9.73 88.97
C LYS A 3 -25.95 10.39 88.20
N SER A 4 -25.03 9.58 87.68
CA SER A 4 -23.99 9.98 86.73
C SER A 4 -24.62 10.24 85.36
N ILE A 5 -24.32 11.40 84.77
CA ILE A 5 -24.67 11.74 83.39
C ILE A 5 -23.45 11.38 82.53
N ILE A 6 -23.60 10.36 81.69
CA ILE A 6 -22.61 9.96 80.67
C ILE A 6 -22.90 10.78 79.41
N PHE A 7 -21.94 11.60 78.99
CA PHE A 7 -21.97 12.33 77.73
C PHE A 7 -21.46 11.39 76.61
N ILE A 8 -22.36 10.88 75.78
CA ILE A 8 -22.01 10.09 74.59
C ILE A 8 -21.72 11.08 73.44
N LEU A 9 -20.46 11.18 73.06
CA LEU A 9 -20.00 11.93 71.90
C LEU A 9 -20.25 11.07 70.64
N LEU A 10 -21.30 11.40 69.89
CA LEU A 10 -21.67 10.74 68.64
C LEU A 10 -20.75 11.29 67.51
N PHE A 11 -19.73 10.54 67.13
CA PHE A 11 -18.89 10.84 65.96
C PHE A 11 -19.60 10.28 64.71
N PRO A 12 -19.95 11.08 63.69
CA PRO A 12 -20.55 10.56 62.48
C PRO A 12 -19.47 9.84 61.67
N LEU A 13 -19.58 8.51 61.59
CA LEU A 13 -18.77 7.66 60.72
C LEU A 13 -19.20 7.91 59.26
N ILE A 14 -18.56 8.86 58.60
CA ILE A 14 -18.72 9.07 57.15
C ILE A 14 -18.04 7.88 56.46
N LEU A 15 -18.81 6.83 56.14
CA LEU A 15 -18.37 5.82 55.18
C LEU A 15 -18.34 6.46 53.79
N GLY A 16 -17.21 7.08 53.45
CA GLY A 16 -16.90 7.42 52.06
C GLY A 16 -16.70 6.13 51.28
N THR A 17 -17.66 5.75 50.44
CA THR A 17 -17.43 4.76 49.39
C THR A 17 -16.41 5.35 48.41
N ILE A 18 -15.14 4.97 48.56
CA ILE A 18 -14.10 5.25 47.55
C ILE A 18 -14.46 4.40 46.34
N PHE A 19 -15.18 4.97 45.37
CA PHE A 19 -15.19 4.41 44.02
C PHE A 19 -13.75 4.46 43.52
N ALA A 20 -13.14 3.29 43.31
CA ALA A 20 -11.81 3.19 42.74
C ALA A 20 -11.78 3.96 41.41
N GLN A 21 -11.10 5.10 41.39
CA GLN A 21 -11.00 5.97 40.23
C GLN A 21 -10.23 5.25 39.13
N GLN A 22 -10.78 5.21 37.92
CA GLN A 22 -10.10 4.62 36.77
C GLN A 22 -8.83 5.40 36.47
N LYS A 23 -7.70 4.70 36.42
CA LYS A 23 -6.39 5.31 36.15
C LYS A 23 -6.03 5.15 34.68
N HIS A 24 -5.97 6.27 33.94
CA HIS A 24 -5.59 6.28 32.53
C HIS A 24 -4.06 6.23 32.41
N ILE A 25 -3.54 5.26 31.65
CA ILE A 25 -2.11 5.00 31.51
C ILE A 25 -1.75 4.90 30.02
N LYS A 26 -0.76 5.69 29.60
CA LYS A 26 -0.19 5.59 28.25
C LYS A 26 0.82 4.43 28.20
N SER A 27 0.79 3.71 27.09
CA SER A 27 1.72 2.62 26.78
C SER A 27 2.56 2.96 25.55
N LYS A 28 3.73 2.32 25.39
CA LYS A 28 4.65 2.54 24.27
C LYS A 28 4.87 1.26 23.49
N VAL A 29 4.88 1.34 22.15
CA VAL A 29 5.30 0.21 21.30
C VAL A 29 6.77 -0.08 21.54
N VAL A 30 7.09 -1.36 21.74
CA VAL A 30 8.47 -1.83 21.93
C VAL A 30 8.91 -2.81 20.84
N SER A 31 7.98 -3.53 20.23
CA SER A 31 8.26 -4.43 19.11
C SER A 31 7.05 -4.62 18.20
N ALA A 32 7.33 -4.87 16.93
CA ALA A 32 6.32 -5.18 15.92
C ALA A 32 6.77 -6.38 15.09
N THR A 33 5.92 -7.41 15.01
CA THR A 33 6.05 -8.51 14.04
C THR A 33 5.06 -8.25 12.92
N VAL A 34 5.57 -7.83 11.76
CA VAL A 34 4.75 -7.46 10.61
C VAL A 34 4.58 -8.68 9.71
N TYR A 35 3.35 -8.97 9.33
CA TYR A 35 2.99 -10.07 8.43
C TYR A 35 2.71 -9.51 7.04
N THR A 36 2.56 -10.38 6.04
CA THR A 36 2.16 -9.94 4.69
C THR A 36 0.83 -9.19 4.70
N GLN A 37 -0.01 -9.45 5.71
CA GLN A 37 -1.22 -8.72 6.03
C GLN A 37 -1.33 -8.53 7.54
N GLY A 38 -1.33 -7.29 8.00
CA GLY A 38 -1.39 -6.90 9.41
C GLY A 38 -0.06 -7.01 10.16
N ALA A 39 -0.08 -6.60 11.42
CA ALA A 39 1.07 -6.66 12.32
C ALA A 39 0.64 -7.01 13.74
N GLN A 40 1.42 -7.85 14.42
CA GLN A 40 1.30 -8.05 15.86
C GLN A 40 2.17 -7.01 16.57
N ILE A 41 1.53 -6.14 17.33
CA ILE A 41 2.16 -5.05 18.06
C ILE A 41 2.29 -5.45 19.53
N THR A 42 3.46 -5.19 20.11
CA THR A 42 3.68 -5.34 21.55
C THR A 42 4.02 -3.98 22.15
N ARG A 43 3.26 -3.61 23.18
CA ARG A 43 3.47 -2.40 23.97
C ARG A 43 3.84 -2.74 25.40
N VAL A 44 4.50 -1.79 26.06
CA VAL A 44 4.75 -1.83 27.50
C VAL A 44 4.19 -0.57 28.15
N ALA A 45 3.50 -0.75 29.28
CA ALA A 45 3.02 0.32 30.14
C ALA A 45 3.66 0.17 31.53
N LYS A 46 4.30 1.23 32.03
CA LYS A 46 4.79 1.28 33.41
C LYS A 46 3.66 1.77 34.32
N MET A 47 3.42 1.09 35.42
CA MET A 47 2.32 1.44 36.33
C MET A 47 2.65 1.13 37.79
N ASN A 48 2.02 1.88 38.69
CA ASN A 48 2.01 1.61 40.12
C ASN A 48 0.59 1.20 40.52
N LEU A 49 0.47 0.00 41.08
CA LEU A 49 -0.76 -0.58 41.60
C LEU A 49 -0.79 -0.45 43.12
N GLU A 50 -1.96 -0.14 43.66
CA GLU A 50 -2.24 -0.14 45.10
C GLU A 50 -2.69 -1.52 45.57
N LYS A 51 -2.63 -1.80 46.87
CA LYS A 51 -3.18 -3.05 47.41
C LYS A 51 -4.69 -3.12 47.12
N GLY A 52 -5.15 -4.26 46.62
CA GLY A 52 -6.54 -4.47 46.23
C GLY A 52 -6.81 -4.19 44.76
N GLU A 53 -8.03 -3.78 44.44
CA GLU A 53 -8.54 -3.71 43.07
C GLU A 53 -8.07 -2.42 42.39
N ASN A 54 -7.47 -2.58 41.21
CA ASN A 54 -6.96 -1.47 40.42
C ASN A 54 -7.61 -1.49 39.03
N LYS A 55 -8.42 -0.48 38.73
CA LYS A 55 -9.02 -0.29 37.39
C LYS A 55 -8.11 0.60 36.56
N VAL A 56 -7.49 0.04 35.53
CA VAL A 56 -6.54 0.71 34.65
C VAL A 56 -7.11 0.80 33.24
N VAL A 57 -6.98 1.96 32.62
CA VAL A 57 -7.41 2.23 31.24
C VAL A 57 -6.18 2.53 30.40
N PHE A 58 -5.85 1.65 29.45
CA PHE A 58 -4.79 1.91 28.48
C PHE A 58 -5.35 2.70 27.31
N THR A 59 -4.82 3.91 27.09
CA THR A 59 -5.32 4.86 26.08
C THR A 59 -4.40 4.98 24.87
N ASN A 60 -4.88 5.67 23.83
CA ASN A 60 -4.16 5.95 22.57
C ASN A 60 -3.76 4.68 21.81
N LEU A 61 -4.66 3.69 21.74
CA LEU A 61 -4.48 2.50 20.91
C LEU A 61 -5.14 2.70 19.54
N PRO A 62 -4.71 1.95 18.51
CA PRO A 62 -5.28 2.04 17.17
C PRO A 62 -6.81 1.83 17.14
N PRO A 63 -7.56 2.62 16.35
CA PRO A 63 -9.02 2.48 16.19
C PRO A 63 -9.46 1.08 15.76
N ASN A 64 -8.65 0.46 14.90
CA ASN A 64 -8.97 -0.74 14.15
C ASN A 64 -8.05 -1.90 14.57
N LEU A 65 -7.63 -1.92 15.84
CA LEU A 65 -7.05 -3.13 16.43
C LEU A 65 -8.09 -4.25 16.46
N ASP A 66 -7.65 -5.49 16.32
CA ASP A 66 -8.51 -6.66 16.46
C ASP A 66 -8.74 -6.95 17.95
N GLU A 67 -9.95 -6.73 18.43
CA GLU A 67 -10.32 -6.92 19.84
C GLU A 67 -10.12 -8.37 20.31
N SER A 68 -10.32 -9.35 19.42
CA SER A 68 -10.16 -10.77 19.74
C SER A 68 -8.71 -11.19 19.93
N SER A 69 -7.77 -10.37 19.44
CA SER A 69 -6.33 -10.61 19.53
C SER A 69 -5.66 -10.02 20.78
N ILE A 70 -6.41 -9.26 21.60
CA ILE A 70 -5.85 -8.55 22.76
C ILE A 70 -5.35 -9.56 23.79
N GLN A 71 -4.07 -9.44 24.13
CA GLN A 71 -3.42 -10.20 25.20
C GLN A 71 -2.75 -9.23 26.17
N ILE A 72 -3.07 -9.37 27.46
CA ILE A 72 -2.46 -8.60 28.54
C ILE A 72 -1.66 -9.57 29.41
N SER A 73 -0.44 -9.20 29.75
CA SER A 73 0.39 -9.95 30.70
C SER A 73 1.04 -9.00 31.71
N CYS A 74 1.07 -9.43 32.97
CA CYS A 74 1.67 -8.73 34.09
C CYS A 74 2.19 -9.80 35.06
N SER A 75 3.48 -9.81 35.36
CA SER A 75 4.08 -10.84 36.23
C SER A 75 3.71 -10.68 37.70
N ASP A 76 3.44 -9.45 38.12
CA ASP A 76 3.36 -9.11 39.55
C ASP A 76 1.92 -8.85 40.04
N ALA A 77 0.92 -9.11 39.20
CA ALA A 77 -0.49 -8.89 39.53
C ALA A 77 -1.40 -9.87 38.76
N THR A 78 -2.53 -10.23 39.37
CA THR A 78 -3.56 -11.05 38.72
C THR A 78 -4.47 -10.18 37.86
N ILE A 79 -4.75 -10.62 36.63
CA ILE A 79 -5.68 -9.95 35.72
C ILE A 79 -7.07 -10.54 35.94
N VAL A 80 -8.00 -9.72 36.43
CA VAL A 80 -9.38 -10.13 36.74
C VAL A 80 -10.28 -10.01 35.52
N SER A 81 -10.13 -8.92 34.75
CA SER A 81 -10.92 -8.66 33.55
C SER A 81 -10.15 -7.84 32.52
N VAL A 82 -10.46 -8.06 31.24
CA VAL A 82 -9.98 -7.27 30.09
C VAL A 82 -11.17 -6.98 29.20
N SER A 83 -11.37 -5.72 28.84
CA SER A 83 -12.41 -5.29 27.88
C SER A 83 -11.90 -4.12 27.04
N SER A 84 -12.33 -4.02 25.78
CA SER A 84 -12.04 -2.88 24.91
C SER A 84 -13.26 -1.96 24.76
N GLN A 85 -13.00 -0.68 24.51
CA GLN A 85 -14.03 0.27 24.08
C GLN A 85 -13.45 1.27 23.08
N LYS A 86 -14.31 1.88 22.26
CA LYS A 86 -13.92 2.98 21.37
C LYS A 86 -14.09 4.32 22.08
N ASN A 87 -13.02 5.10 22.14
CA ASN A 87 -13.03 6.49 22.60
C ASN A 87 -13.18 7.43 21.39
N MET A 88 -14.38 7.98 21.22
CA MET A 88 -14.76 8.84 20.09
C MET A 88 -14.64 10.35 20.37
N LEU A 89 -14.31 10.77 21.59
CA LEU A 89 -14.55 12.16 22.04
C LEU A 89 -13.30 12.96 22.47
N ASP A 90 -12.13 12.32 22.66
CA ASP A 90 -11.03 12.94 23.42
C ASP A 90 -9.76 13.30 22.61
N SER A 91 -9.67 12.93 21.32
CA SER A 91 -8.42 13.06 20.55
C SER A 91 -8.18 14.44 19.91
N LEU A 92 -9.23 15.13 19.46
CA LEU A 92 -9.11 16.45 18.82
C LEU A 92 -8.80 17.57 19.82
N SER A 93 -9.43 17.54 20.99
CA SER A 93 -9.25 18.51 22.08
C SER A 93 -7.86 18.49 22.70
N GLN A 94 -7.10 17.40 22.52
CA GLN A 94 -5.76 17.20 23.06
C GLN A 94 -4.63 17.39 22.03
N ASN A 95 -4.95 17.64 20.75
CA ASN A 95 -3.94 17.86 19.71
C ASN A 95 -3.28 19.25 19.86
N PRO A 96 -1.94 19.33 20.10
CA PRO A 96 -1.25 20.61 20.29
C PRO A 96 -1.36 21.56 19.11
N ASP A 97 -1.34 21.05 17.87
CA ASP A 97 -1.50 21.86 16.66
C ASP A 97 -2.94 22.37 16.54
N PHE A 98 -3.94 21.55 16.87
CA PHE A 98 -5.35 21.98 16.89
C PHE A 98 -5.56 23.10 17.93
N ILE A 99 -5.06 22.93 19.15
CA ILE A 99 -5.12 23.95 20.21
C ILE A 99 -4.43 25.25 19.77
N ARG A 100 -3.25 25.16 19.15
CA ARG A 100 -2.51 26.32 18.64
C ARG A 100 -3.31 27.07 17.57
N LEU A 101 -3.86 26.37 16.59
CA LEU A 101 -4.64 26.98 15.50
C LEU A 101 -5.96 27.56 16.02
N GLN A 102 -6.62 26.90 16.97
CA GLN A 102 -7.83 27.41 17.62
C GLN A 102 -7.57 28.69 18.41
N THR A 103 -6.43 28.77 19.10
CA THR A 103 -5.99 29.98 19.80
C THR A 103 -5.75 31.12 18.81
N ARG A 104 -5.03 30.84 17.72
CA ARG A 104 -4.78 31.81 16.65
C ARG A 104 -6.06 32.30 15.98
N LYS A 105 -7.06 31.43 15.80
CA LYS A 105 -8.37 31.78 15.24
C LYS A 105 -9.06 32.83 16.12
N LYS A 106 -9.09 32.60 17.43
CA LYS A 106 -9.67 33.54 18.40
C LYS A 106 -8.99 34.90 18.35
N ASP A 107 -7.67 34.93 18.20
CA ASP A 107 -6.91 36.19 18.09
C ASP A 107 -7.26 36.96 16.80
N ILE A 108 -7.39 36.25 15.67
CA ILE A 108 -7.78 36.83 14.38
C ILE A 108 -9.22 37.35 14.42
N GLU A 109 -10.17 36.59 14.98
CA GLU A 109 -11.56 37.03 15.16
C GLU A 109 -11.68 38.28 16.03
N LYS A 110 -10.84 38.39 17.08
CA LYS A 110 -10.76 39.60 17.91
C LYS A 110 -10.24 40.80 17.11
N LYS A 111 -9.23 40.60 16.25
CA LYS A 111 -8.73 41.66 15.36
C LYS A 111 -9.79 42.13 14.35
N ILE A 112 -10.50 41.21 13.70
CA ILE A 112 -11.59 41.56 12.77
C ILE A 112 -12.65 42.39 13.48
N THR A 113 -13.04 41.99 14.69
CA THR A 113 -14.03 42.71 15.50
C THR A 113 -13.57 44.13 15.81
N LEU A 114 -12.30 44.30 16.21
CA LEU A 114 -11.72 45.62 16.47
C LEU A 114 -11.71 46.50 15.23
N GLU A 115 -11.22 45.99 14.09
CA GLU A 115 -11.13 46.78 12.86
C GLU A 115 -12.51 47.15 12.31
N LYS A 116 -13.52 46.28 12.45
CA LYS A 116 -14.92 46.61 12.12
C LYS A 116 -15.49 47.72 13.00
N ALA A 117 -15.16 47.73 14.29
CA ALA A 117 -15.57 48.80 15.19
C ALA A 117 -14.90 50.15 14.84
N LEU A 118 -13.62 50.12 14.44
CA LEU A 118 -12.92 51.31 13.96
C LEU A 118 -13.49 51.83 12.64
N LEU A 119 -13.81 50.93 11.70
CA LEU A 119 -14.50 51.28 10.45
C LEU A 119 -15.86 51.95 10.73
N GLN A 120 -16.65 51.39 11.64
CA GLN A 120 -17.93 51.96 12.05
C GLN A 120 -17.75 53.36 12.69
N THR A 121 -16.67 53.58 13.43
CA THR A 121 -16.35 54.90 14.02
C THR A 121 -16.10 55.93 12.92
N ILE A 122 -15.37 55.57 11.87
CA ILE A 122 -15.13 56.43 10.70
C ILE A 122 -16.45 56.73 9.98
N ASP A 123 -17.31 55.73 9.78
CA ASP A 123 -18.62 55.92 9.13
C ASP A 123 -19.52 56.89 9.94
N LEU A 124 -19.55 56.76 11.27
CA LEU A 124 -20.27 57.70 12.14
C LEU A 124 -19.72 59.14 12.06
N GLU A 125 -18.39 59.30 12.00
CA GLU A 125 -17.78 60.63 11.83
C GLU A 125 -18.19 61.26 10.48
N LYS A 126 -18.21 60.46 9.42
CA LYS A 126 -18.69 60.91 8.10
C LYS A 126 -20.15 61.35 8.15
N ASP A 127 -21.02 60.59 8.82
CA ASP A 127 -22.44 60.92 8.96
C ASP A 127 -22.64 62.25 9.71
N VAL A 128 -21.84 62.49 10.76
CA VAL A 128 -21.84 63.77 11.49
C VAL A 128 -21.41 64.92 10.58
N LEU A 129 -20.34 64.75 9.78
CA LEU A 129 -19.89 65.77 8.84
C LEU A 129 -20.96 66.08 7.78
N VAL A 130 -21.61 65.07 7.23
CA VAL A 130 -22.70 65.23 6.24
C VAL A 130 -23.90 65.95 6.86
N SER A 131 -24.25 65.61 8.10
CA SER A 131 -25.34 66.26 8.84
C SER A 131 -25.02 67.74 9.12
N ASN A 132 -23.77 68.06 9.49
CA ASN A 132 -23.33 69.44 9.72
C ASN A 132 -23.30 70.29 8.44
N LYS A 133 -22.96 69.69 7.29
CA LYS A 133 -23.07 70.37 5.97
C LYS A 133 -24.51 70.86 5.71
N LYS A 134 -25.51 70.06 6.06
CA LYS A 134 -26.93 70.42 5.88
C LYS A 134 -27.30 71.64 6.72
N LEU A 135 -26.86 71.69 7.98
CA LEU A 135 -27.15 72.81 8.90
C LEU A 135 -26.54 74.15 8.45
N ILE A 136 -25.34 74.12 7.85
CA ILE A 136 -24.66 75.32 7.34
C ILE A 136 -25.43 75.95 6.16
N GLY A 137 -26.10 75.14 5.34
CA GLY A 137 -26.92 75.62 4.21
C GLY A 137 -28.19 76.37 4.65
N ASP A 138 -28.72 76.03 5.82
CA ASP A 138 -30.01 76.53 6.31
C ASP A 138 -29.89 77.83 7.15
N GLN A 139 -28.68 78.21 7.62
CA GLN A 139 -28.49 79.30 8.60
C GLN A 139 -28.01 80.65 8.04
N GLY A 140 -28.00 80.87 6.72
CA GLY A 140 -27.66 82.20 6.16
C GLY A 140 -26.24 82.67 6.53
N VAL A 141 -25.24 81.85 6.19
CA VAL A 141 -23.82 82.08 6.52
C VAL A 141 -23.14 82.99 5.49
N LYS A 142 -22.13 83.77 5.91
CA LYS A 142 -21.30 84.59 5.00
C LYS A 142 -20.60 83.70 3.96
N LEU A 143 -20.51 84.17 2.72
CA LEU A 143 -19.93 83.43 1.60
C LEU A 143 -18.49 82.95 1.86
N GLU A 144 -17.70 83.72 2.61
CA GLU A 144 -16.31 83.38 2.91
C GLU A 144 -16.19 82.24 3.94
N ASP A 145 -17.02 82.26 4.98
CA ASP A 145 -17.08 81.21 5.99
C ASP A 145 -17.60 79.89 5.40
N LEU A 146 -18.52 79.98 4.43
CA LEU A 146 -19.01 78.84 3.65
C LEU A 146 -17.90 78.23 2.79
N LYS A 147 -17.11 79.06 2.08
CA LYS A 147 -15.97 78.59 1.28
C LYS A 147 -14.94 77.87 2.14
N ASN A 148 -14.56 78.44 3.29
CA ASN A 148 -13.59 77.83 4.22
C ASN A 148 -14.12 76.51 4.81
N SER A 149 -15.40 76.45 5.17
CA SER A 149 -16.04 75.23 5.67
C SER A 149 -16.10 74.12 4.62
N LEU A 150 -16.32 74.46 3.34
CA LEU A 150 -16.31 73.50 2.24
C LEU A 150 -14.91 72.95 1.95
N VAL A 151 -13.87 73.77 2.08
CA VAL A 151 -12.47 73.34 1.96
C VAL A 151 -12.10 72.36 3.09
N TYR A 152 -12.44 72.70 4.33
CA TYR A 152 -12.24 71.81 5.48
C TYR A 152 -13.01 70.50 5.33
N PHE A 153 -14.30 70.57 4.99
CA PHE A 153 -15.16 69.41 4.78
C PHE A 153 -14.57 68.49 3.72
N ARG A 154 -14.14 69.03 2.58
CA ARG A 154 -13.53 68.25 1.51
C ARG A 154 -12.26 67.55 1.97
N ALA A 155 -11.34 68.27 2.61
CA ALA A 155 -10.07 67.72 3.08
C ALA A 155 -10.28 66.59 4.11
N ARG A 156 -11.16 66.81 5.10
CA ARG A 156 -11.48 65.80 6.12
C ARG A 156 -12.23 64.60 5.54
N PHE A 157 -13.17 64.83 4.63
CA PHE A 157 -13.92 63.75 3.99
C PHE A 157 -13.00 62.88 3.12
N GLU A 158 -12.09 63.48 2.35
CA GLU A 158 -11.08 62.74 1.58
C GLU A 158 -10.15 61.91 2.48
N GLU A 159 -9.76 62.43 3.65
CA GLU A 159 -8.98 61.69 4.66
C GLU A 159 -9.77 60.51 5.23
N LEU A 160 -11.02 60.71 5.62
CA LEU A 160 -11.87 59.66 6.17
C LEU A 160 -12.16 58.57 5.12
N GLU A 161 -12.34 58.92 3.85
CA GLU A 161 -12.51 57.91 2.78
C GLU A 161 -11.24 57.08 2.57
N ARG A 162 -10.05 57.70 2.60
CA ARG A 162 -8.79 56.95 2.55
C ARG A 162 -8.68 55.96 3.71
N ASN A 163 -8.88 56.44 4.94
CA ASN A 163 -8.84 55.59 6.14
C ASN A 163 -9.90 54.47 6.07
N ARG A 164 -11.08 54.76 5.54
CA ARG A 164 -12.16 53.79 5.35
C ARG A 164 -11.76 52.68 4.39
N VAL A 165 -11.18 53.03 3.24
CA VAL A 165 -10.67 52.07 2.25
C VAL A 165 -9.56 51.22 2.86
N ASP A 166 -8.60 51.81 3.56
CA ASP A 166 -7.52 51.09 4.24
C ASP A 166 -8.06 50.08 5.26
N LYS A 167 -9.10 50.46 6.03
CA LYS A 167 -9.76 49.56 6.99
C LYS A 167 -10.51 48.42 6.31
N ILE A 168 -11.21 48.68 5.20
CA ILE A 168 -11.91 47.65 4.42
C ILE A 168 -10.91 46.63 3.86
N GLU A 169 -9.80 47.10 3.29
CA GLU A 169 -8.74 46.24 2.76
C GLU A 169 -8.10 45.39 3.87
N LEU A 170 -7.79 46.02 5.01
CA LEU A 170 -7.23 45.32 6.17
C LEU A 170 -8.20 44.23 6.68
N ILE A 171 -9.50 44.54 6.81
CA ILE A 171 -10.51 43.55 7.21
C ILE A 171 -10.57 42.41 6.21
N ALA A 172 -10.60 42.69 4.90
CA ALA A 172 -10.65 41.67 3.86
C ALA A 172 -9.41 40.75 3.90
N ASN A 173 -8.22 41.31 4.15
CA ASN A 173 -6.98 40.55 4.31
C ASN A 173 -7.02 39.63 5.54
N ILE A 174 -7.44 40.16 6.69
CA ILE A 174 -7.54 39.37 7.93
C ILE A 174 -8.62 38.29 7.81
N GLU A 175 -9.74 38.56 7.14
CA GLU A 175 -10.77 37.57 6.82
C GLU A 175 -10.24 36.48 5.86
N GLY A 176 -9.34 36.84 4.93
CA GLY A 176 -8.62 35.89 4.08
C GLY A 176 -7.72 34.95 4.88
N ASP A 177 -7.00 35.46 5.87
CA ASP A 177 -6.21 34.64 6.81
C ASP A 177 -7.10 33.73 7.67
N LEU A 178 -8.26 34.23 8.11
CA LEU A 178 -9.24 33.43 8.84
C LEU A 178 -9.78 32.28 7.98
N ARG A 179 -10.02 32.50 6.68
CA ARG A 179 -10.44 31.44 5.74
C ARG A 179 -9.38 30.35 5.62
N LYS A 180 -8.12 30.71 5.33
CA LYS A 180 -7.00 29.76 5.27
C LYS A 180 -6.83 28.97 6.57
N LEU A 181 -6.98 29.64 7.71
CA LEU A 181 -6.89 29.00 9.02
C LEU A 181 -8.05 28.04 9.29
N ASN A 182 -9.27 28.38 8.88
CA ASN A 182 -10.42 27.49 8.97
C ASN A 182 -10.27 26.28 8.04
N GLU A 183 -9.71 26.44 6.84
CA GLU A 183 -9.36 25.32 5.95
C GLU A 183 -8.31 24.40 6.60
N GLN A 184 -7.29 24.95 7.26
CA GLN A 184 -6.33 24.16 8.03
C GLN A 184 -6.98 23.39 9.17
N LEU A 185 -7.88 24.03 9.94
CA LEU A 185 -8.65 23.37 11.01
C LEU A 185 -9.62 22.31 10.47
N GLN A 186 -10.24 22.56 9.32
CA GLN A 186 -11.10 21.60 8.64
C GLN A 186 -10.29 20.40 8.13
N ASN A 187 -9.11 20.63 7.56
CA ASN A 187 -8.22 19.56 7.14
C ASN A 187 -7.68 18.76 8.33
N LEU A 188 -7.39 19.40 9.47
CA LEU A 188 -6.98 18.73 10.70
C LEU A 188 -8.13 17.93 11.36
N SER A 189 -9.37 18.39 11.24
CA SER A 189 -10.55 17.66 11.74
C SER A 189 -11.03 16.57 10.76
N ALA A 190 -10.83 16.77 9.45
CA ALA A 190 -11.07 15.78 8.41
C ALA A 190 -9.93 14.73 8.33
N GLN A 191 -8.69 15.11 8.69
CA GLN A 191 -7.61 14.19 9.04
C GLN A 191 -7.94 13.55 10.39
N LYS A 192 -8.89 12.62 10.35
CA LYS A 192 -9.10 11.60 11.36
C LYS A 192 -9.49 12.23 12.71
N VAL A 193 -10.81 12.34 12.96
CA VAL A 193 -11.35 11.94 14.27
C VAL A 193 -10.86 10.49 14.47
N MET A 194 -9.62 10.32 14.94
CA MET A 194 -9.14 9.01 15.34
C MET A 194 -9.95 8.69 16.57
N ASN A 195 -11.02 7.93 16.35
CA ASN A 195 -11.49 7.00 17.36
C ASN A 195 -10.23 6.28 17.84
N THR A 196 -9.87 6.43 19.10
CA THR A 196 -8.82 5.59 19.67
C THR A 196 -9.50 4.44 20.37
N SER A 197 -8.85 3.31 20.41
CA SER A 197 -9.33 2.21 21.25
C SER A 197 -8.74 2.40 22.65
N GLU A 198 -9.51 2.00 23.65
CA GLU A 198 -9.07 1.89 25.03
C GLU A 198 -9.22 0.46 25.49
N ILE A 199 -8.28 -0.01 26.30
CA ILE A 199 -8.36 -1.32 26.95
C ILE A 199 -8.49 -1.08 28.45
N LEU A 200 -9.59 -1.54 29.02
CA LEU A 200 -9.87 -1.49 30.45
C LEU A 200 -9.45 -2.83 31.04
N VAL A 201 -8.59 -2.77 32.06
CA VAL A 201 -8.08 -3.93 32.76
C VAL A 201 -8.26 -3.75 34.26
N THR A 202 -8.79 -4.78 34.90
CA THR A 202 -8.86 -4.84 36.37
C THR A 202 -7.73 -5.71 36.87
N PHE A 203 -6.81 -5.13 37.65
CA PHE A 203 -5.72 -5.83 38.31
C PHE A 203 -6.01 -6.06 39.78
N MET A 204 -5.56 -7.20 40.31
CA MET A 204 -5.59 -7.55 41.71
C MET A 204 -4.18 -7.79 42.23
N THR A 205 -3.82 -7.13 43.34
CA THR A 205 -2.54 -7.30 44.02
C THR A 205 -2.70 -7.24 45.54
N ASP A 206 -1.89 -8.02 46.27
CA ASP A 206 -1.93 -8.10 47.74
C ASP A 206 -1.12 -7.00 48.44
N LYS A 207 -0.30 -6.27 47.69
CA LYS A 207 0.54 -5.18 48.17
C LYS A 207 0.73 -4.09 47.10
N PRO A 208 1.03 -2.83 47.49
CA PRO A 208 1.41 -1.80 46.53
C PRO A 208 2.68 -2.22 45.77
N ILE A 209 2.68 -2.07 44.44
CA ILE A 209 3.78 -2.54 43.59
C ILE A 209 3.94 -1.69 42.32
N ALA A 210 5.20 -1.40 41.97
CA ALA A 210 5.57 -0.86 40.67
C ALA A 210 5.83 -2.02 39.71
N THR A 211 5.14 -2.06 38.58
CA THR A 211 5.19 -3.18 37.62
C THR A 211 5.01 -2.71 36.17
N ASN A 212 5.17 -3.63 35.23
CA ASN A 212 4.97 -3.41 33.80
C ASN A 212 3.87 -4.32 33.26
N ALA A 213 2.87 -3.72 32.62
CA ALA A 213 1.94 -4.47 31.78
C ALA A 213 2.47 -4.55 30.36
N LYS A 214 2.49 -5.75 29.78
CA LYS A 214 2.75 -5.97 28.36
C LYS A 214 1.43 -6.23 27.66
N ILE A 215 1.16 -5.42 26.64
CA ILE A 215 -0.08 -5.42 25.86
C ILE A 215 0.29 -5.89 24.46
N LYS A 216 -0.37 -6.93 23.97
CA LYS A 216 -0.20 -7.41 22.60
C LYS A 216 -1.54 -7.41 21.89
N TYR A 217 -1.55 -6.98 20.63
CA TYR A 217 -2.73 -7.01 19.76
C TYR A 217 -2.29 -7.09 18.31
N PHE A 218 -3.22 -7.45 17.45
CA PHE A 218 -3.09 -7.45 16.01
C PHE A 218 -3.70 -6.16 15.43
N ALA A 219 -2.95 -5.50 14.56
CA ALA A 219 -3.37 -4.32 13.84
C ALA A 219 -3.49 -4.67 12.35
N ILE A 220 -4.68 -4.46 11.77
CA ILE A 220 -4.99 -4.85 10.39
C ILE A 220 -4.38 -3.87 9.37
N GLU A 221 -4.21 -2.60 9.77
CA GLU A 221 -3.73 -1.51 8.92
C GLU A 221 -2.20 -1.43 8.81
N ALA A 222 -1.55 -2.58 8.70
CA ALA A 222 -0.10 -2.71 8.52
C ALA A 222 0.21 -3.88 7.59
N GLY A 223 1.43 -3.94 7.07
CA GLY A 223 1.86 -5.09 6.29
C GLY A 223 3.27 -4.93 5.78
N TRP A 224 3.78 -5.98 5.14
CA TRP A 224 5.02 -5.91 4.39
C TRP A 224 4.93 -6.71 3.09
N TYR A 225 5.76 -6.33 2.13
CA TYR A 225 5.94 -7.08 0.90
C TYR A 225 7.42 -7.16 0.51
N PRO A 226 7.85 -8.29 -0.07
CA PRO A 226 9.22 -8.49 -0.51
C PRO A 226 9.50 -7.72 -1.81
N THR A 227 10.71 -7.19 -1.94
CA THR A 227 11.29 -6.81 -3.24
C THR A 227 12.72 -7.31 -3.34
N TYR A 228 13.19 -7.53 -4.56
CA TYR A 228 14.50 -8.11 -4.82
C TYR A 228 15.34 -7.24 -5.75
N ASP A 229 16.64 -7.21 -5.54
CA ASP A 229 17.59 -6.82 -6.59
C ASP A 229 18.44 -8.04 -6.94
N ILE A 230 18.40 -8.47 -8.20
CA ILE A 230 19.11 -9.64 -8.70
C ILE A 230 20.22 -9.17 -9.61
N ARG A 231 21.46 -9.49 -9.26
CA ARG A 231 22.65 -9.08 -10.00
C ARG A 231 23.39 -10.28 -10.57
N VAL A 232 23.68 -10.22 -11.86
CA VAL A 232 24.46 -11.21 -12.60
C VAL A 232 25.64 -10.51 -13.25
N ASN A 233 26.86 -10.85 -12.82
CA ASN A 233 28.07 -10.26 -13.40
C ASN A 233 28.47 -10.92 -14.72
N SER A 234 28.19 -12.22 -14.86
CA SER A 234 28.57 -13.04 -16.01
C SER A 234 27.76 -14.34 -15.98
N ILE A 235 27.51 -14.94 -17.14
CA ILE A 235 26.80 -16.23 -17.25
C ILE A 235 27.62 -17.44 -16.75
N ASN A 236 28.86 -17.23 -16.35
CA ASN A 236 29.73 -18.26 -15.75
C ASN A 236 29.91 -18.07 -14.24
N ALA A 237 29.25 -17.06 -13.66
CA ALA A 237 29.34 -16.71 -12.25
C ALA A 237 28.00 -16.98 -11.54
N PRO A 238 28.00 -17.20 -10.22
CA PRO A 238 26.76 -17.21 -9.45
C PRO A 238 26.10 -15.81 -9.48
N LEU A 239 24.80 -15.77 -9.20
CA LEU A 239 24.05 -14.53 -9.08
C LEU A 239 23.93 -14.08 -7.62
N SER A 240 23.75 -12.78 -7.40
CA SER A 240 23.48 -12.21 -6.08
C SER A 240 22.01 -11.79 -5.99
N ILE A 241 21.34 -12.12 -4.89
CA ILE A 241 19.96 -11.70 -4.62
C ILE A 241 19.95 -10.82 -3.37
N THR A 242 19.68 -9.53 -3.50
CA THR A 242 19.39 -8.66 -2.36
C THR A 242 17.90 -8.76 -2.03
N ASN A 243 17.55 -9.42 -0.94
CA ASN A 243 16.19 -9.54 -0.44
C ASN A 243 15.84 -8.36 0.46
N LYS A 244 14.75 -7.65 0.16
CA LYS A 244 14.29 -6.47 0.88
C LYS A 244 12.86 -6.67 1.37
N ALA A 245 12.57 -6.19 2.58
CA ALA A 245 11.22 -6.07 3.10
C ALA A 245 10.78 -4.61 3.08
N ASN A 246 9.61 -4.33 2.50
CA ASN A 246 9.00 -3.02 2.47
C ASN A 246 7.85 -3.01 3.47
N VAL A 247 8.07 -2.39 4.63
CA VAL A 247 7.12 -2.37 5.74
C VAL A 247 6.32 -1.08 5.69
N TYR A 248 4.99 -1.19 5.71
CA TYR A 248 4.08 -0.04 5.72
C TYR A 248 3.05 -0.18 6.84
N GLN A 249 2.54 0.95 7.33
CA GLN A 249 1.48 0.97 8.33
C GLN A 249 0.72 2.30 8.35
N THR A 250 -0.59 2.24 8.56
CA THR A 250 -1.48 3.39 8.69
C THR A 250 -2.34 3.31 9.96
N THR A 251 -1.82 2.60 10.97
CA THR A 251 -2.52 2.24 12.23
C THR A 251 -2.93 3.45 13.07
N GLY A 252 -2.43 4.65 12.76
CA GLY A 252 -2.67 5.87 13.51
C GLY A 252 -1.68 6.09 14.65
N GLU A 253 -0.68 5.23 14.78
CA GLU A 253 0.38 5.37 15.77
C GLU A 253 1.77 5.24 15.14
N ASP A 254 2.71 6.08 15.57
CA ASP A 254 4.10 5.98 15.13
C ASP A 254 4.86 4.92 15.94
N TRP A 255 5.61 4.06 15.25
CA TRP A 255 6.46 3.07 15.90
C TRP A 255 7.88 3.62 15.96
N SER A 256 8.24 4.29 17.04
CA SER A 256 9.57 4.88 17.19
C SER A 256 10.55 3.94 17.89
N LYS A 257 11.71 3.68 17.28
CA LYS A 257 12.79 2.83 17.78
C LYS A 257 12.33 1.45 18.24
N VAL A 258 11.52 0.78 17.43
CA VAL A 258 10.95 -0.54 17.77
C VAL A 258 11.81 -1.68 17.27
N LYS A 259 11.81 -2.81 18.00
CA LYS A 259 12.37 -4.07 17.48
C LYS A 259 11.43 -4.61 16.40
N LEU A 260 11.92 -4.67 15.16
CA LEU A 260 11.12 -5.04 14.00
C LEU A 260 11.40 -6.49 13.58
N SER A 261 10.36 -7.19 13.16
CA SER A 261 10.50 -8.50 12.53
C SER A 261 9.45 -8.63 11.42
N VAL A 262 9.78 -9.33 10.34
CA VAL A 262 8.85 -9.59 9.23
C VAL A 262 8.64 -11.08 9.07
N SER A 263 7.39 -11.51 8.93
CA SER A 263 7.00 -12.91 8.87
C SER A 263 6.24 -13.24 7.60
N SER A 264 6.51 -14.41 7.03
CA SER A 264 5.75 -14.97 5.91
C SER A 264 4.39 -15.54 6.31
N GLY A 265 4.15 -15.72 7.60
CA GLY A 265 2.88 -16.23 8.11
C GLY A 265 1.72 -15.24 7.93
N ASN A 266 0.50 -15.76 8.00
CA ASN A 266 -0.70 -14.96 8.14
C ASN A 266 -1.52 -15.50 9.32
N PRO A 267 -1.48 -14.87 10.51
CA PRO A 267 -2.17 -15.36 11.70
C PRO A 267 -3.70 -15.29 11.60
N THR A 268 -4.25 -14.57 10.62
CA THR A 268 -5.70 -14.49 10.37
C THR A 268 -6.14 -15.38 9.21
N SER A 269 -5.24 -16.12 8.57
CA SER A 269 -5.60 -17.10 7.55
C SER A 269 -6.41 -18.26 8.15
N GLY A 270 -7.47 -18.66 7.45
CA GLY A 270 -8.48 -19.59 7.96
C GLY A 270 -7.87 -20.88 8.52
N SER A 271 -8.16 -21.16 9.79
CA SER A 271 -7.66 -22.33 10.52
C SER A 271 -8.45 -23.62 10.24
N THR A 272 -9.51 -23.55 9.43
CA THR A 272 -10.39 -24.68 9.14
C THR A 272 -10.04 -25.28 7.78
N ALA A 273 -9.63 -26.54 7.77
CA ALA A 273 -9.45 -27.30 6.53
C ALA A 273 -10.79 -27.41 5.79
N PRO A 274 -10.84 -27.12 4.47
CA PRO A 274 -12.06 -27.30 3.70
C PRO A 274 -12.44 -28.78 3.69
N THR A 275 -13.74 -29.06 3.86
CA THR A 275 -14.26 -30.42 3.72
C THR A 275 -14.69 -30.63 2.28
N ILE A 276 -14.26 -31.73 1.66
CA ILE A 276 -14.72 -32.12 0.33
C ILE A 276 -16.18 -32.56 0.44
N PHE A 277 -17.05 -31.89 -0.31
CA PHE A 277 -18.42 -32.36 -0.53
C PHE A 277 -18.46 -33.20 -1.82
N PRO A 278 -19.27 -34.26 -1.88
CA PRO A 278 -19.45 -35.02 -3.11
C PRO A 278 -19.88 -34.09 -4.25
N TRP A 279 -19.12 -34.09 -5.34
CA TRP A 279 -19.48 -33.37 -6.55
C TRP A 279 -20.34 -34.28 -7.43
N TYR A 280 -21.66 -34.09 -7.36
CA TYR A 280 -22.59 -34.77 -8.26
C TYR A 280 -22.63 -34.05 -9.61
N VAL A 281 -22.38 -34.79 -10.69
CA VAL A 281 -22.56 -34.31 -12.07
C VAL A 281 -23.97 -34.71 -12.48
N ASP A 282 -24.83 -33.73 -12.74
CA ASP A 282 -26.16 -33.92 -13.29
C ASP A 282 -26.28 -33.15 -14.61
N ILE A 283 -27.14 -33.62 -15.51
CA ILE A 283 -27.47 -32.91 -16.74
C ILE A 283 -28.19 -31.63 -16.33
N ILE A 284 -27.64 -30.47 -16.69
CA ILE A 284 -28.30 -29.17 -16.47
C ILE A 284 -29.66 -29.23 -17.16
N GLN A 285 -30.72 -29.50 -16.40
CA GLN A 285 -32.07 -29.28 -16.89
C GLN A 285 -32.23 -27.77 -17.00
N PRO A 286 -32.61 -27.23 -18.18
CA PRO A 286 -32.87 -25.81 -18.30
C PRO A 286 -33.99 -25.48 -17.33
N TYR A 287 -33.66 -24.71 -16.30
CA TYR A 287 -34.66 -24.13 -15.42
C TYR A 287 -35.62 -23.32 -16.28
N LEU A 288 -36.90 -23.70 -16.24
CA LEU A 288 -37.98 -22.85 -16.74
C LEU A 288 -37.92 -21.56 -15.94
N ASN A 289 -37.40 -20.51 -16.57
CA ASN A 289 -37.46 -19.15 -16.05
C ASN A 289 -38.94 -18.76 -15.92
N TYR A 290 -39.51 -18.94 -14.73
CA TYR A 290 -40.68 -18.16 -14.34
C TYR A 290 -40.21 -16.72 -14.17
N SER A 291 -40.42 -15.93 -15.21
CA SER A 291 -40.27 -14.48 -15.18
C SER A 291 -41.33 -13.91 -14.24
N VAL A 292 -40.97 -13.78 -12.96
CA VAL A 292 -41.66 -12.86 -12.06
C VAL A 292 -41.36 -11.46 -12.57
N ARG A 293 -42.34 -10.86 -13.26
CA ARG A 293 -42.39 -9.42 -13.54
C ARG A 293 -42.36 -8.67 -12.20
N GLY A 294 -41.16 -8.25 -11.80
CA GLY A 294 -40.95 -7.28 -10.74
C GLY A 294 -40.24 -6.07 -11.32
N ASN A 295 -40.95 -4.95 -11.42
CA ASN A 295 -40.39 -3.66 -11.77
C ASN A 295 -39.33 -3.25 -10.72
N ALA A 296 -38.09 -3.08 -11.15
CA ALA A 296 -37.14 -2.21 -10.46
C ALA A 296 -36.11 -1.69 -11.48
N ALA A 297 -36.31 -0.43 -11.87
CA ALA A 297 -35.30 0.34 -12.57
C ALA A 297 -34.10 0.56 -11.63
N VAL A 298 -32.92 0.11 -12.04
CA VAL A 298 -31.65 0.55 -11.45
C VAL A 298 -30.76 1.03 -12.58
N ALA A 299 -30.51 2.34 -12.57
CA ALA A 299 -29.61 3.01 -13.49
C ALA A 299 -28.17 2.50 -13.31
N LYS A 300 -27.58 1.99 -14.40
CA LYS A 300 -26.13 1.79 -14.50
C LYS A 300 -25.45 3.15 -14.58
N LYS A 301 -24.67 3.50 -13.56
CA LYS A 301 -23.59 4.50 -13.70
C LYS A 301 -22.32 3.75 -14.07
N GLU A 302 -21.78 4.06 -15.24
CA GLU A 302 -20.43 3.67 -15.65
C GLU A 302 -19.42 4.37 -14.74
N LYS A 303 -18.50 3.60 -14.13
CA LYS A 303 -17.28 4.11 -13.54
C LYS A 303 -16.18 3.98 -14.59
N VAL A 304 -15.74 5.12 -15.10
CA VAL A 304 -14.48 5.26 -15.85
C VAL A 304 -13.35 5.07 -14.84
N PHE A 305 -12.46 4.11 -15.10
CA PHE A 305 -11.17 4.01 -14.42
C PHE A 305 -10.22 4.98 -15.13
N GLU A 306 -9.80 6.01 -14.41
CA GLU A 306 -8.77 6.95 -14.86
C GLU A 306 -7.42 6.38 -14.38
N GLU A 307 -6.59 5.94 -15.33
CA GLU A 307 -5.21 5.53 -15.07
C GLU A 307 -4.40 6.75 -14.64
N ALA A 308 -4.09 6.82 -13.34
CA ALA A 308 -3.11 7.77 -12.84
C ALA A 308 -1.70 7.23 -13.12
N GLU A 309 -1.01 7.83 -14.09
CA GLU A 309 0.43 7.68 -14.28
C GLU A 309 1.18 8.21 -13.05
N VAL A 310 1.64 7.30 -12.19
CA VAL A 310 2.62 7.63 -11.14
C VAL A 310 4.01 7.54 -11.77
N SER A 311 4.56 8.68 -12.19
CA SER A 311 5.97 8.78 -12.53
C SER A 311 6.81 8.73 -11.25
N MET A 312 7.33 7.55 -10.92
CA MET A 312 8.37 7.42 -9.89
C MET A 312 9.72 7.88 -10.49
N ALA A 313 10.13 9.08 -10.13
CA ALA A 313 11.51 9.52 -10.32
C ALA A 313 12.41 8.73 -9.35
N TYR A 314 13.14 7.74 -9.88
CA TYR A 314 14.22 7.09 -9.14
C TYR A 314 15.38 8.08 -9.01
N LYS A 315 15.67 8.50 -7.78
CA LYS A 315 16.98 9.03 -7.45
C LYS A 315 17.91 7.85 -7.27
N ASP A 316 18.91 7.79 -8.14
CA ASP A 316 20.09 6.96 -8.02
C ASP A 316 20.87 7.38 -6.77
N ASP A 317 20.69 6.65 -5.68
CA ASP A 317 21.68 6.60 -4.60
C ASP A 317 22.20 5.16 -4.56
N ALA A 318 23.27 4.93 -5.32
CA ALA A 318 24.11 3.76 -5.20
C ALA A 318 24.85 3.82 -3.84
N MET A 319 24.15 3.50 -2.75
CA MET A 319 24.79 3.04 -1.53
C MET A 319 24.88 1.53 -1.58
N LEU A 320 26.12 1.02 -1.62
CA LEU A 320 26.45 -0.36 -1.29
C LEU A 320 26.07 -0.59 0.18
N ASP A 321 24.79 -0.86 0.43
CA ASP A 321 24.30 -1.17 1.76
C ASP A 321 24.79 -2.55 2.17
N LYS A 322 25.54 -2.57 3.27
CA LYS A 322 25.91 -3.80 3.95
C LYS A 322 24.64 -4.47 4.48
N PRO A 323 24.49 -5.79 4.35
CA PRO A 323 23.35 -6.50 4.93
C PRO A 323 23.32 -6.25 6.44
N MET A 324 22.13 -5.96 6.95
CA MET A 324 21.93 -5.74 8.38
C MET A 324 22.09 -7.06 9.14
N PRO A 325 22.45 -7.03 10.44
CA PRO A 325 22.35 -8.22 11.27
C PRO A 325 20.89 -8.66 11.34
N VAL A 326 20.60 -9.80 10.71
CA VAL A 326 19.26 -10.39 10.62
C VAL A 326 19.39 -11.85 11.01
N SER A 327 18.50 -12.32 11.89
CA SER A 327 18.39 -13.73 12.24
C SER A 327 17.07 -14.31 11.75
N VAL A 328 17.12 -15.54 11.23
CA VAL A 328 15.94 -16.23 10.72
C VAL A 328 15.48 -17.26 11.74
N SER A 329 14.19 -17.22 12.09
CA SER A 329 13.54 -18.26 12.87
C SER A 329 12.50 -18.98 12.00
N GLU A 330 12.68 -20.28 11.82
CA GLU A 330 11.79 -21.13 11.04
C GLU A 330 10.84 -21.92 11.95
N SER A 331 9.60 -22.07 11.49
CA SER A 331 8.59 -22.94 12.09
C SER A 331 8.02 -23.87 11.02
N GLN A 332 7.10 -24.77 11.39
CA GLN A 332 6.55 -25.74 10.46
C GLN A 332 5.78 -25.12 9.27
N THR A 333 5.28 -23.88 9.41
CA THR A 333 4.37 -23.27 8.41
C THR A 333 4.76 -21.86 8.00
N ASN A 334 5.79 -21.27 8.60
CA ASN A 334 6.26 -19.92 8.29
C ASN A 334 7.71 -19.71 8.75
N PHE A 335 8.32 -18.63 8.26
CA PHE A 335 9.60 -18.13 8.74
C PHE A 335 9.46 -16.66 9.14
N THR A 336 10.34 -16.21 10.01
CA THR A 336 10.41 -14.82 10.47
C THR A 336 11.85 -14.31 10.40
N PHE A 337 12.04 -13.17 9.74
CA PHE A 337 13.28 -12.41 9.79
C PHE A 337 13.22 -11.44 10.96
N ASN A 338 14.10 -11.62 11.93
CA ASN A 338 14.29 -10.70 13.05
C ASN A 338 15.38 -9.70 12.66
N ILE A 339 15.04 -8.43 12.61
CA ILE A 339 15.96 -7.38 12.20
C ILE A 339 16.58 -6.78 13.47
N ASP A 340 17.90 -6.90 13.64
CA ASP A 340 18.57 -6.59 14.90
C ASP A 340 18.85 -5.10 15.12
N ILE A 341 18.31 -4.23 14.26
CA ILE A 341 18.33 -2.77 14.43
C ILE A 341 16.95 -2.22 14.75
N LEU A 342 16.91 -1.11 15.49
CA LEU A 342 15.67 -0.42 15.83
C LEU A 342 15.21 0.46 14.68
N TYR A 343 13.91 0.44 14.37
CA TYR A 343 13.31 1.23 13.30
C TYR A 343 12.34 2.28 13.80
N ASP A 344 12.29 3.39 13.08
CA ASP A 344 11.20 4.36 13.12
C ASP A 344 10.26 4.08 11.93
N ILE A 345 9.04 3.61 12.21
CA ILE A 345 8.00 3.35 11.20
C ILE A 345 6.83 4.32 11.45
N PRO A 346 6.78 5.47 10.74
CA PRO A 346 5.71 6.43 10.89
C PRO A 346 4.38 5.88 10.36
N SER A 347 3.24 6.35 10.89
CA SER A 347 1.90 5.96 10.43
C SER A 347 1.53 6.67 9.13
N LYS A 348 2.21 6.30 8.05
CA LYS A 348 2.06 6.87 6.71
C LYS A 348 2.10 5.75 5.66
N GLN A 349 1.50 6.01 4.49
CA GLN A 349 1.44 5.02 3.41
C GLN A 349 2.81 4.67 2.80
N GLN A 350 3.81 5.54 2.94
CA GLN A 350 5.12 5.29 2.35
C GLN A 350 5.85 4.17 3.13
N PRO A 351 6.26 3.09 2.46
CA PRO A 351 6.94 1.98 3.11
C PRO A 351 8.37 2.36 3.53
N VAL A 352 8.83 1.72 4.60
CA VAL A 352 10.23 1.71 5.02
C VAL A 352 10.86 0.41 4.55
N THR A 353 11.94 0.52 3.79
CA THR A 353 12.65 -0.64 3.22
C THR A 353 13.77 -1.10 4.14
N ALA A 354 13.84 -2.41 4.40
CA ALA A 354 14.91 -3.06 5.14
C ALA A 354 15.54 -4.17 4.29
N ILE A 355 16.86 -4.15 4.12
CA ILE A 355 17.60 -5.25 3.50
C ILE A 355 17.70 -6.41 4.50
N LEU A 356 17.13 -7.55 4.13
CA LEU A 356 17.09 -8.75 4.95
C LEU A 356 18.35 -9.59 4.81
N GLN A 357 18.80 -9.81 3.56
CA GLN A 357 19.96 -10.65 3.24
C GLN A 357 20.41 -10.41 1.79
N THR A 358 21.67 -10.72 1.50
CA THR A 358 22.23 -10.66 0.14
C THR A 358 22.97 -11.96 -0.22
N PRO A 359 22.27 -13.13 -0.31
CA PRO A 359 22.90 -14.39 -0.67
C PRO A 359 23.45 -14.39 -2.10
N THR A 360 24.52 -15.16 -2.27
CA THR A 360 25.03 -15.58 -3.58
C THR A 360 24.50 -16.98 -3.88
N VAL A 361 23.88 -17.15 -5.05
CA VAL A 361 23.18 -18.38 -5.45
C VAL A 361 23.79 -18.93 -6.71
N LYS A 362 24.10 -20.23 -6.71
CA LYS A 362 24.55 -20.92 -7.90
C LYS A 362 23.42 -20.95 -8.92
N ALA A 363 23.71 -20.53 -10.15
CA ALA A 363 22.75 -20.54 -11.24
C ALA A 363 23.39 -21.10 -12.51
N THR A 364 22.57 -21.75 -13.35
CA THR A 364 22.94 -22.06 -14.74
C THR A 364 22.16 -21.16 -15.67
N TYR A 365 22.75 -20.83 -16.81
CA TYR A 365 22.21 -19.86 -17.75
C TYR A 365 21.95 -20.53 -19.09
N GLN A 366 20.77 -20.31 -19.62
CA GLN A 366 20.35 -20.89 -20.90
C GLN A 366 19.53 -19.87 -21.68
N TYR A 367 19.74 -19.79 -22.99
CA TYR A 367 18.87 -18.98 -23.84
C TYR A 367 17.60 -19.75 -24.18
N THR A 368 16.47 -19.04 -24.28
CA THR A 368 15.22 -19.59 -24.80
C THR A 368 14.62 -18.64 -25.84
N THR A 369 13.90 -19.19 -26.83
CA THR A 369 13.13 -18.40 -27.78
C THR A 369 11.86 -19.13 -28.22
N THR A 370 10.80 -18.37 -28.46
CA THR A 370 9.55 -18.87 -29.05
C THR A 370 9.19 -18.01 -30.26
N PRO A 371 9.84 -18.23 -31.43
CA PRO A 371 9.84 -17.29 -32.56
C PRO A 371 8.45 -16.98 -33.14
N LYS A 372 7.49 -17.89 -32.95
CA LYS A 372 6.08 -17.68 -33.32
C LYS A 372 5.39 -16.57 -32.50
N LEU A 373 5.82 -16.35 -31.26
CA LEU A 373 5.27 -15.36 -30.33
C LEU A 373 6.15 -14.11 -30.24
N SER A 374 7.47 -14.30 -30.26
CA SER A 374 8.48 -13.25 -30.14
C SER A 374 9.76 -13.70 -30.84
N GLU A 375 10.28 -12.87 -31.75
CA GLU A 375 11.54 -13.11 -32.46
C GLU A 375 12.78 -12.70 -31.62
N TYR A 376 12.66 -12.66 -30.29
CA TYR A 376 13.78 -12.38 -29.39
C TYR A 376 14.25 -13.64 -28.66
N ALA A 377 15.56 -13.76 -28.49
CA ALA A 377 16.15 -14.68 -27.52
C ALA A 377 16.15 -14.06 -26.12
N TYR A 378 15.77 -14.85 -25.12
CA TYR A 378 15.74 -14.45 -23.72
C TYR A 378 16.76 -15.25 -22.93
N LEU A 379 17.52 -14.58 -22.07
CA LEU A 379 18.45 -15.25 -21.16
C LEU A 379 17.70 -15.68 -19.89
N ILE A 380 17.75 -16.97 -19.56
CA ILE A 380 17.12 -17.53 -18.37
C ILE A 380 18.20 -17.97 -17.38
N ALA A 381 18.09 -17.51 -16.14
CA ALA A 381 18.84 -18.06 -15.01
C ALA A 381 18.01 -19.14 -14.30
N ASN A 382 18.63 -20.29 -14.06
CA ASN A 382 18.04 -21.42 -13.37
C ASN A 382 18.75 -21.59 -12.02
N MET A 383 18.02 -21.41 -10.91
CA MET A 383 18.56 -21.54 -9.55
C MET A 383 18.05 -22.84 -8.92
N THR A 384 18.93 -23.71 -8.44
CA THR A 384 18.55 -25.02 -7.86
C THR A 384 18.59 -25.08 -6.34
N GLU A 385 19.20 -24.10 -5.68
CA GLU A 385 19.42 -24.07 -4.21
C GLU A 385 18.74 -22.84 -3.58
N TRP A 386 17.55 -22.49 -4.06
CA TRP A 386 16.85 -21.27 -3.67
C TRP A 386 15.91 -21.46 -2.47
N GLN A 387 15.50 -22.70 -2.17
CA GLN A 387 14.49 -23.02 -1.17
C GLN A 387 14.94 -22.65 0.25
N GLY A 388 16.23 -22.82 0.56
CA GLY A 388 16.81 -22.45 1.86
C GLY A 388 16.95 -20.95 2.10
N LEU A 389 16.63 -20.12 1.10
CA LEU A 389 16.76 -18.67 1.18
C LEU A 389 15.49 -17.98 1.71
N ASN A 390 14.40 -18.73 1.97
CA ASN A 390 13.15 -18.19 2.48
C ASN A 390 12.60 -17.02 1.62
N LEU A 391 12.67 -17.18 0.30
CA LEU A 391 12.18 -16.19 -0.67
C LEU A 391 10.65 -16.30 -0.84
N LEU A 392 9.98 -15.16 -0.92
CA LEU A 392 8.56 -15.06 -1.23
C LEU A 392 8.32 -14.59 -2.66
N TYR A 393 7.10 -14.80 -3.16
CA TYR A 393 6.67 -14.20 -4.42
C TYR A 393 6.75 -12.67 -4.33
N GLY A 394 7.42 -12.01 -5.28
CA GLY A 394 7.56 -10.55 -5.26
C GLY A 394 8.32 -9.96 -6.45
N GLU A 395 8.30 -8.64 -6.56
CA GLU A 395 8.96 -7.90 -7.64
C GLU A 395 10.48 -7.91 -7.50
N ALA A 396 11.18 -8.03 -8.63
CA ALA A 396 12.62 -8.12 -8.72
C ALA A 396 13.16 -7.17 -9.79
N ASN A 397 14.14 -6.34 -9.41
CA ASN A 397 14.95 -5.57 -10.35
C ASN A 397 16.13 -6.42 -10.82
N LEU A 398 16.42 -6.38 -12.11
CA LEU A 398 17.44 -7.19 -12.76
C LEU A 398 18.61 -6.32 -13.18
N TYR A 399 19.81 -6.77 -12.83
CA TYR A 399 21.05 -6.14 -13.23
C TYR A 399 21.98 -7.16 -13.89
N PHE A 400 22.49 -6.83 -15.06
CA PHE A 400 23.48 -7.62 -15.79
C PHE A 400 24.72 -6.76 -16.06
N GLU A 401 25.91 -7.26 -15.71
CA GLU A 401 27.18 -6.50 -15.82
C GLU A 401 27.09 -5.09 -15.16
N ASN A 402 26.46 -5.02 -13.98
CA ASN A 402 26.15 -3.78 -13.24
C ASN A 402 25.16 -2.80 -13.91
N ASN A 403 24.57 -3.13 -15.05
CA ASN A 403 23.56 -2.30 -15.71
C ASN A 403 22.15 -2.80 -15.38
N PHE A 404 21.21 -1.88 -15.14
CA PHE A 404 19.79 -2.23 -15.00
C PHE A 404 19.24 -2.70 -16.34
N VAL A 405 18.72 -3.92 -16.40
CA VAL A 405 18.19 -4.53 -17.64
C VAL A 405 16.67 -4.70 -17.64
N GLY A 406 16.02 -4.44 -16.50
CA GLY A 406 14.57 -4.43 -16.37
C GLY A 406 14.08 -4.92 -15.02
N SER A 407 12.77 -5.15 -14.93
CA SER A 407 12.11 -5.71 -13.75
C SER A 407 11.30 -6.94 -14.14
N THR A 408 11.14 -7.86 -13.20
CA THR A 408 10.36 -9.09 -13.36
C THR A 408 9.76 -9.49 -12.01
N THR A 409 8.95 -10.54 -11.99
CA THR A 409 8.42 -11.08 -10.74
C THR A 409 9.10 -12.41 -10.42
N LEU A 410 9.66 -12.51 -9.21
CA LEU A 410 10.20 -13.75 -8.68
C LEU A 410 9.06 -14.67 -8.27
N ASN A 411 8.80 -15.73 -9.05
CA ASN A 411 7.70 -16.65 -8.79
C ASN A 411 8.12 -17.89 -7.99
N THR A 412 8.08 -17.80 -6.67
CA THR A 412 8.41 -18.92 -5.77
C THR A 412 7.30 -19.95 -5.59
N LYS A 413 6.14 -19.75 -6.25
CA LYS A 413 4.99 -20.68 -6.20
C LYS A 413 5.01 -21.71 -7.33
N ALA A 414 5.91 -21.57 -8.30
CA ALA A 414 6.05 -22.53 -9.38
C ALA A 414 6.48 -23.90 -8.82
N PHE A 415 5.86 -24.97 -9.29
CA PHE A 415 6.21 -26.33 -8.90
C PHE A 415 7.56 -26.73 -9.50
N GLY A 416 8.50 -27.20 -8.67
CA GLY A 416 9.78 -27.76 -9.09
C GLY A 416 10.96 -27.33 -8.23
N ASP A 417 12.08 -28.03 -8.37
CA ASP A 417 13.29 -27.77 -7.59
C ASP A 417 14.12 -26.60 -8.13
N THR A 418 13.79 -26.13 -9.33
CA THR A 418 14.53 -25.07 -10.04
C THR A 418 13.68 -23.83 -10.20
N LEU A 419 14.13 -22.71 -9.64
CA LEU A 419 13.52 -21.40 -9.84
C LEU A 419 14.10 -20.77 -11.11
N LYS A 420 13.23 -20.55 -12.10
CA LYS A 420 13.58 -19.91 -13.38
C LYS A 420 13.34 -18.40 -13.31
N LEU A 421 14.32 -17.64 -13.75
CA LEU A 421 14.27 -16.18 -13.80
C LEU A 421 14.65 -15.70 -15.20
N SER A 422 13.76 -14.97 -15.86
CA SER A 422 14.08 -14.31 -17.12
C SER A 422 14.90 -13.05 -16.85
N LEU A 423 16.12 -12.98 -17.39
CA LEU A 423 17.03 -11.84 -17.26
C LEU A 423 16.81 -10.79 -18.36
N GLY A 424 15.86 -11.01 -19.26
CA GLY A 424 15.52 -10.12 -20.37
C GLY A 424 15.96 -10.61 -21.73
N LYS A 425 15.66 -9.80 -22.75
CA LYS A 425 16.03 -10.07 -24.15
C LYS A 425 17.51 -9.76 -24.40
N ASP A 426 18.12 -10.52 -25.31
CA ASP A 426 19.49 -10.30 -25.73
C ASP A 426 19.58 -10.25 -27.25
N GLU A 427 19.68 -9.04 -27.80
CA GLU A 427 19.67 -8.81 -29.24
C GLU A 427 20.95 -9.30 -29.94
N SER A 428 21.99 -9.65 -29.17
CA SER A 428 23.19 -10.27 -29.75
C SER A 428 22.94 -11.72 -30.19
N VAL A 429 21.85 -12.36 -29.74
CA VAL A 429 21.37 -13.63 -30.28
C VAL A 429 20.13 -13.35 -31.13
N ALA A 430 20.34 -13.09 -32.41
CA ALA A 430 19.27 -12.70 -33.32
C ALA A 430 18.47 -13.92 -33.78
N VAL A 431 17.14 -13.83 -33.66
CA VAL A 431 16.21 -14.88 -34.06
C VAL A 431 15.28 -14.33 -35.14
N LYS A 432 14.95 -15.16 -36.13
CA LYS A 432 14.01 -14.79 -37.20
C LYS A 432 13.20 -16.00 -37.65
N ARG A 433 11.89 -15.85 -37.79
CA ARG A 433 10.97 -16.88 -38.27
C ARG A 433 10.32 -16.42 -39.58
N THR A 434 10.65 -17.08 -40.68
CA THR A 434 10.10 -16.73 -42.00
C THR A 434 9.34 -17.89 -42.62
N LYS A 435 8.30 -17.57 -43.40
CA LYS A 435 7.63 -18.55 -44.27
C LYS A 435 8.66 -19.01 -45.31
N ALA A 436 8.96 -20.30 -45.34
CA ALA A 436 9.90 -20.84 -46.32
C ALA A 436 9.33 -20.66 -47.73
N LYS A 437 10.19 -20.34 -48.71
CA LYS A 437 9.80 -20.07 -50.11
C LYS A 437 9.23 -21.29 -50.85
N PHE A 438 9.37 -22.49 -50.29
CA PHE A 438 8.91 -23.73 -50.90
C PHE A 438 7.45 -24.05 -50.51
N PHE A 439 6.55 -23.79 -51.45
CA PHE A 439 5.28 -24.48 -51.68
C PHE A 439 4.09 -24.20 -50.73
N LYS A 440 3.21 -23.30 -51.20
CA LYS A 440 1.76 -23.41 -50.97
C LYS A 440 1.16 -24.25 -52.12
N GLU A 441 1.24 -25.57 -52.03
CA GLU A 441 0.47 -26.44 -52.93
C GLU A 441 -0.95 -26.57 -52.37
N LYS A 442 -1.93 -26.02 -53.08
CA LYS A 442 -3.33 -26.37 -52.86
C LYS A 442 -3.66 -27.54 -53.78
N ASN A 443 -3.47 -28.74 -53.27
CA ASN A 443 -3.90 -29.93 -53.98
C ASN A 443 -5.37 -30.17 -53.66
N PHE A 444 -6.20 -30.11 -54.71
CA PHE A 444 -7.62 -30.43 -54.64
C PHE A 444 -7.80 -31.89 -55.04
N ILE A 445 -8.17 -32.74 -54.09
CA ILE A 445 -8.52 -34.13 -54.36
C ILE A 445 -9.95 -34.33 -53.86
N GLY A 446 -10.90 -34.36 -54.80
CA GLY A 446 -12.33 -34.48 -54.48
C GLY A 446 -12.87 -33.27 -53.68
N SER A 447 -13.54 -33.54 -52.56
CA SER A 447 -14.14 -32.53 -51.67
C SER A 447 -13.19 -31.95 -50.62
N LYS A 448 -11.90 -32.33 -50.64
CA LYS A 448 -10.93 -31.92 -49.63
C LYS A 448 -9.86 -30.98 -50.18
N VAL A 449 -9.42 -30.07 -49.33
CA VAL A 449 -8.29 -29.17 -49.56
C VAL A 449 -7.18 -29.56 -48.61
N THR A 450 -5.97 -29.75 -49.15
CA THR A 450 -4.76 -29.86 -48.33
C THR A 450 -3.94 -28.58 -48.49
N GLU A 451 -3.59 -27.95 -47.38
CA GLU A 451 -2.64 -26.83 -47.35
C GLU A 451 -1.37 -27.22 -46.59
N THR A 452 -0.23 -27.08 -47.25
CA THR A 452 1.08 -27.23 -46.62
C THR A 452 1.62 -25.87 -46.15
N ARG A 453 2.31 -25.88 -45.01
CA ARG A 453 3.03 -24.75 -44.43
C ARG A 453 4.44 -25.19 -44.06
N SER A 454 5.41 -24.37 -44.44
CA SER A 454 6.83 -24.59 -44.18
C SER A 454 7.44 -23.33 -43.60
N TRP A 455 8.26 -23.49 -42.57
CA TRP A 455 8.87 -22.40 -41.82
C TRP A 455 10.37 -22.59 -41.75
N GLU A 456 11.11 -21.48 -41.86
CA GLU A 456 12.53 -21.41 -41.57
C GLU A 456 12.74 -20.54 -40.34
N ILE A 457 13.39 -21.09 -39.32
CA ILE A 457 13.88 -20.35 -38.15
C ILE A 457 15.38 -20.17 -38.34
N THR A 458 15.84 -18.92 -38.38
CA THR A 458 17.26 -18.57 -38.41
C THR A 458 17.66 -18.04 -37.05
N ILE A 459 18.74 -18.57 -36.48
CA ILE A 459 19.32 -18.13 -35.23
C ILE A 459 20.78 -17.77 -35.48
N THR A 460 21.18 -16.55 -35.13
CA THR A 460 22.55 -16.06 -35.27
C THR A 460 23.10 -15.69 -33.90
N ASN A 461 24.18 -16.35 -33.48
CA ASN A 461 24.91 -15.98 -32.27
C ASN A 461 25.96 -14.90 -32.61
N GLY A 462 25.67 -13.63 -32.30
CA GLY A 462 26.60 -12.51 -32.48
C GLY A 462 27.65 -12.36 -31.37
N LYS A 463 27.67 -13.24 -30.37
CA LYS A 463 28.63 -13.19 -29.26
C LYS A 463 29.97 -13.83 -29.62
N LYS A 464 30.97 -13.55 -28.79
CA LYS A 464 32.34 -14.14 -28.83
C LYS A 464 32.47 -15.48 -28.11
N GLN A 465 31.35 -16.07 -27.70
CA GLN A 465 31.31 -17.33 -26.95
C GLN A 465 30.16 -18.18 -27.47
N ASP A 466 30.25 -19.49 -27.25
CA ASP A 466 29.21 -20.44 -27.64
C ASP A 466 27.95 -20.24 -26.78
N VAL A 467 26.79 -20.45 -27.39
CA VAL A 467 25.48 -20.25 -26.76
C VAL A 467 24.67 -21.54 -26.85
N GLU A 468 24.17 -22.02 -25.72
CA GLU A 468 23.14 -23.05 -25.67
C GLU A 468 21.76 -22.39 -25.67
N ILE A 469 20.92 -22.75 -26.65
CA ILE A 469 19.59 -22.18 -26.82
C ILE A 469 18.53 -23.28 -26.95
N GLU A 470 17.46 -23.14 -26.16
CA GLU A 470 16.22 -23.86 -26.30
C GLU A 470 15.27 -23.10 -27.22
N ILE A 471 14.74 -23.77 -28.23
CA ILE A 471 13.86 -23.17 -29.23
C ILE A 471 12.54 -23.92 -29.19
N GLU A 472 11.44 -23.20 -29.02
CA GLU A 472 10.10 -23.77 -29.07
C GLU A 472 9.27 -23.13 -30.19
N ASP A 473 8.57 -23.95 -30.96
CA ASP A 473 7.56 -23.53 -31.93
C ASP A 473 6.36 -24.48 -31.84
N GLN A 474 5.33 -24.25 -32.65
CA GLN A 474 4.09 -25.02 -32.56
C GLN A 474 3.38 -25.12 -33.90
N ILE A 475 2.96 -26.34 -34.25
CA ILE A 475 1.99 -26.62 -35.31
C ILE A 475 0.57 -26.71 -34.75
N PRO A 476 -0.48 -26.40 -35.54
CA PRO A 476 -1.86 -26.53 -35.08
C PRO A 476 -2.20 -27.95 -34.60
N VAL A 477 -3.10 -28.05 -33.62
CA VAL A 477 -3.73 -29.33 -33.23
C VAL A 477 -5.22 -29.21 -33.52
N SER A 478 -5.78 -30.19 -34.21
CA SER A 478 -7.21 -30.19 -34.51
C SER A 478 -8.02 -30.76 -33.35
N THR A 479 -9.08 -30.06 -32.97
CA THR A 479 -10.15 -30.56 -32.09
C THR A 479 -11.36 -31.07 -32.88
N ASN A 480 -11.31 -31.00 -34.22
CA ASN A 480 -12.39 -31.40 -35.11
C ASN A 480 -11.95 -32.60 -35.96
N GLU A 481 -12.71 -33.69 -35.90
CA GLU A 481 -12.42 -34.93 -36.63
C GLU A 481 -12.33 -34.76 -38.15
N LYS A 482 -12.95 -33.72 -38.72
CA LYS A 482 -12.91 -33.40 -40.16
C LYS A 482 -11.64 -32.66 -40.59
N VAL A 483 -10.86 -32.12 -39.65
CA VAL A 483 -9.62 -31.41 -39.92
C VAL A 483 -8.46 -32.28 -39.46
N LYS A 484 -7.60 -32.68 -40.40
CA LYS A 484 -6.44 -33.52 -40.13
C LYS A 484 -5.16 -32.70 -40.26
N VAL A 485 -4.41 -32.60 -39.17
CA VAL A 485 -3.07 -31.98 -39.19
C VAL A 485 -2.02 -33.09 -39.21
N LYS A 486 -1.04 -32.97 -40.10
CA LYS A 486 0.08 -33.91 -40.20
C LYS A 486 1.40 -33.15 -40.20
N LEU A 487 2.29 -33.49 -39.27
CA LEU A 487 3.69 -33.06 -39.32
C LEU A 487 4.38 -33.77 -40.50
N LEU A 488 4.98 -33.00 -41.39
CA LEU A 488 5.65 -33.50 -42.59
C LEU A 488 7.17 -33.58 -42.40
N ASP A 489 7.73 -32.53 -41.81
CA ASP A 489 9.15 -32.46 -41.42
C ASP A 489 9.26 -31.81 -40.05
N GLN A 490 9.93 -32.50 -39.13
CA GLN A 490 10.16 -32.02 -37.77
C GLN A 490 11.50 -31.31 -37.59
N GLY A 491 12.37 -31.27 -38.61
CA GLY A 491 13.59 -30.46 -38.59
C GLY A 491 14.56 -30.81 -37.46
N GLY A 492 14.57 -32.06 -37.00
CA GLY A 492 15.35 -32.50 -35.84
C GLY A 492 14.81 -32.09 -34.46
N SER A 493 13.58 -31.55 -34.38
CA SER A 493 12.93 -31.30 -33.09
C SER A 493 12.46 -32.57 -32.41
N SER A 494 12.28 -32.47 -31.10
CA SER A 494 11.32 -33.30 -30.37
C SER A 494 9.89 -32.76 -30.58
N TYR A 495 8.92 -33.67 -30.73
CA TYR A 495 7.53 -33.31 -31.03
C TYR A 495 6.56 -33.85 -29.97
N ASN A 496 5.75 -32.96 -29.39
CA ASN A 496 4.63 -33.32 -28.52
C ASN A 496 3.31 -33.16 -29.28
N SER A 497 2.72 -34.28 -29.71
CA SER A 497 1.52 -34.29 -30.55
C SER A 497 0.25 -33.81 -29.86
N SER A 498 0.16 -33.89 -28.53
CA SER A 498 -1.04 -33.49 -27.78
C SER A 498 -1.26 -31.97 -27.81
N ILE A 499 -0.16 -31.20 -27.88
CA ILE A 499 -0.19 -29.73 -27.89
C ILE A 499 0.47 -29.12 -29.15
N GLY A 500 0.95 -29.97 -30.07
CA GLY A 500 1.55 -29.55 -31.33
C GLY A 500 2.94 -28.90 -31.19
N GLN A 501 3.61 -29.05 -30.04
CA GLN A 501 4.86 -28.36 -29.71
C GLN A 501 6.06 -29.03 -30.39
N LEU A 502 6.91 -28.21 -31.00
CA LEU A 502 8.22 -28.59 -31.53
C LEU A 502 9.30 -27.95 -30.66
N LYS A 503 10.29 -28.74 -30.23
CA LYS A 503 11.36 -28.27 -29.34
C LYS A 503 12.75 -28.72 -29.81
N TRP A 504 13.67 -27.77 -29.91
CA TRP A 504 15.08 -27.98 -30.23
C TRP A 504 15.97 -27.49 -29.08
N ILE A 505 17.10 -28.17 -28.86
CA ILE A 505 18.19 -27.70 -28.00
C ILE A 505 19.43 -27.66 -28.88
N LEU A 506 20.02 -26.49 -29.06
CA LEU A 506 21.18 -26.28 -29.93
C LEU A 506 22.33 -25.63 -29.16
N SER A 507 23.54 -26.08 -29.45
CA SER A 507 24.76 -25.32 -29.18
C SER A 507 25.14 -24.58 -30.47
N ILE A 508 25.16 -23.24 -30.41
CA ILE A 508 25.50 -22.35 -31.53
C ILE A 508 26.84 -21.70 -31.21
N LYS A 509 27.84 -21.96 -32.06
CA LYS A 509 29.18 -21.44 -31.83
C LYS A 509 29.21 -19.91 -31.91
N SER A 510 30.23 -19.32 -31.31
CA SER A 510 30.55 -17.89 -31.47
C SER A 510 30.48 -17.46 -32.94
N LEU A 511 29.73 -16.39 -33.25
CA LEU A 511 29.55 -15.84 -34.61
C LEU A 511 28.90 -16.79 -35.64
N GLU A 512 28.30 -17.91 -35.21
CA GLU A 512 27.65 -18.88 -36.08
C GLU A 512 26.16 -18.54 -36.33
N THR A 513 25.68 -18.86 -37.53
CA THR A 513 24.25 -18.90 -37.86
C THR A 513 23.79 -20.33 -38.08
N LYS A 514 22.72 -20.74 -37.39
CA LYS A 514 22.00 -22.00 -37.63
C LYS A 514 20.65 -21.72 -38.27
N LYS A 515 20.22 -22.65 -39.13
CA LYS A 515 18.89 -22.64 -39.75
C LYS A 515 18.18 -23.94 -39.41
N LEU A 516 16.93 -23.81 -38.98
CA LEU A 516 16.01 -24.91 -38.75
C LEU A 516 14.84 -24.76 -39.72
N GLN A 517 14.33 -25.88 -40.21
CA GLN A 517 13.13 -25.88 -41.02
C GLN A 517 12.16 -26.95 -40.51
N PHE A 518 10.87 -26.64 -40.52
CA PHE A 518 9.83 -27.62 -40.24
C PHE A 518 8.63 -27.37 -41.15
N SER A 519 7.84 -28.40 -41.39
CA SER A 519 6.66 -28.30 -42.23
C SER A 519 5.53 -29.20 -41.77
N TYR A 520 4.29 -28.77 -42.02
CA TYR A 520 3.08 -29.51 -41.71
C TYR A 520 2.03 -29.31 -42.81
N SER A 521 1.10 -30.24 -42.93
CA SER A 521 -0.08 -30.11 -43.76
C SER A 521 -1.36 -30.10 -42.92
N VAL A 522 -2.36 -29.37 -43.41
CA VAL A 522 -3.72 -29.37 -42.88
C VAL A 522 -4.69 -29.75 -43.99
N GLU A 523 -5.37 -30.87 -43.82
CA GLU A 523 -6.43 -31.37 -44.69
C GLU A 523 -7.81 -31.04 -44.08
N TYR A 524 -8.69 -30.44 -44.87
CA TYR A 524 -10.04 -30.04 -44.45
C TYR A 524 -11.05 -30.04 -45.61
N PRO A 525 -12.38 -30.07 -45.36
CA PRO A 525 -13.39 -29.99 -46.41
C PRO A 525 -13.41 -28.63 -47.09
N LYS A 526 -13.61 -28.58 -48.42
CA LYS A 526 -13.49 -27.37 -49.23
C LYS A 526 -14.52 -26.28 -48.86
N GLU A 527 -15.66 -26.67 -48.32
CA GLU A 527 -16.73 -25.79 -47.86
C GLU A 527 -16.40 -25.07 -46.54
N ASN A 528 -15.37 -25.51 -45.81
CA ASN A 528 -14.94 -24.89 -44.56
C ASN A 528 -13.85 -23.84 -44.81
N GLN A 529 -13.97 -22.69 -44.15
CA GLN A 529 -12.86 -21.75 -44.00
C GLN A 529 -12.04 -22.12 -42.76
N ILE A 530 -10.72 -22.24 -42.92
CA ILE A 530 -9.77 -22.49 -41.83
C ILE A 530 -8.86 -21.27 -41.71
N SER A 531 -8.76 -20.68 -40.52
CA SER A 531 -7.65 -19.79 -40.17
C SER A 531 -6.47 -20.67 -39.75
N LEU A 532 -5.40 -20.59 -40.53
CA LEU A 532 -4.11 -21.25 -40.23
C LEU A 532 -3.10 -20.27 -39.63
N GLU A 533 -3.58 -19.07 -39.29
CA GLU A 533 -2.92 -17.95 -38.60
C GLU A 533 -3.92 -16.81 -38.42
#